data_AF-A0A953YAK4-F1
#
_entry.id   AF-A0A953YAK4-F1
#
_cell.length_a   1.000
_cell.length_b   1.000
_cell.length_c   1.000
_cell.angle_alpha   90.00
_cell.angle_beta   90.00
_cell.angle_gamma   90.00
#
_symmetry.space_group_name_H-M   'P 1'
#
loop_
_entity.id
_entity.type
_entity.pdbx_description
1 polymer ?
#
loop_
_entity_poly.entity_id
_entity_poly.type
_entity_poly.pdbx_seq_one_letter_code
_entity_poly.pdbx_strand_id
1 'polypeptide(L)'
;MRAFVEIRVRPYYLHHPDLARGTGHFRLGLAEGQALVAALRGRLSGLCQPTYVLDIPGGFGKTPVGPSYVTPLPGDDEKALVEDYQGRKHVYGTAEASG
;
A
#
# COMPACT_ATOMS: atom_id res chain seq x y z
N MET A 1 0.54 4.37 -15.42
CA MET A 1 -0.40 3.36 -14.88
C MET A 1 -1.66 3.22 -15.72
N ARG A 2 -2.44 4.30 -15.99
CA ARG A 2 -3.66 4.22 -16.83
C ARG A 2 -3.42 3.62 -18.23
N ALA A 3 -2.38 4.11 -18.91
CA ALA A 3 -1.96 3.63 -20.22
C ALA A 3 -1.72 2.11 -20.27
N PHE A 4 -1.27 1.47 -19.19
CA PHE A 4 -1.10 0.01 -19.17
C PHE A 4 -2.45 -0.71 -19.28
N VAL A 5 -3.44 -0.28 -18.50
CA VAL A 5 -4.77 -0.91 -18.52
C VAL A 5 -5.48 -0.65 -19.85
N GLU A 6 -5.28 0.53 -20.45
CA GLU A 6 -5.81 0.86 -21.79
C GLU A 6 -5.33 -0.11 -22.88
N ILE A 7 -4.07 -0.59 -22.78
CA ILE A 7 -3.50 -1.59 -23.68
C ILE A 7 -3.62 -3.03 -23.13
N ARG A 8 -4.52 -3.27 -22.17
CA ARG A 8 -4.79 -4.58 -21.54
C ARG A 8 -3.60 -5.19 -20.78
N VAL A 9 -2.67 -4.36 -20.32
CA VAL A 9 -1.59 -4.75 -19.40
C VAL A 9 -2.00 -4.40 -17.97
N ARG A 10 -2.04 -5.41 -17.10
CA ARG A 10 -2.35 -5.21 -15.67
C ARG A 10 -1.06 -4.86 -14.92
N PRO A 11 -0.96 -3.67 -14.29
CA PRO A 11 0.14 -3.37 -13.36
C PRO A 11 0.01 -4.30 -12.16
N TYR A 12 0.93 -5.26 -12.02
CA TYR A 12 0.81 -6.30 -11.00
C TYR A 12 1.63 -5.96 -9.76
N TYR A 13 2.94 -5.81 -9.91
CA TYR A 13 3.84 -5.43 -8.83
C TYR A 13 4.57 -4.13 -9.12
N LEU A 14 4.75 -3.35 -8.06
CA LEU A 14 5.70 -2.24 -8.01
C LEU A 14 6.75 -2.62 -6.96
N HIS A 15 7.99 -2.83 -7.40
CA HIS A 15 9.06 -3.24 -6.51
C HIS A 15 9.63 -2.03 -5.76
N HIS A 16 9.82 -2.18 -4.45
CA HIS A 16 10.75 -1.33 -3.73
C HIS A 16 12.15 -1.53 -4.31
N PRO A 17 12.94 -0.47 -4.54
CA PRO A 17 14.28 -0.61 -5.08
C PRO A 17 15.14 -1.54 -4.25
N ASP A 18 15.74 -2.52 -4.93
CA ASP A 18 16.61 -3.50 -4.31
C ASP A 18 17.91 -2.85 -3.80
N LEU A 19 18.47 -3.44 -2.74
CA LEU A 19 19.78 -3.08 -2.19
C LEU A 19 20.94 -3.61 -3.05
N ALA A 20 20.77 -3.64 -4.37
CA ALA A 20 21.78 -4.06 -5.32
C ALA A 20 22.96 -3.06 -5.40
N ARG A 21 24.14 -3.58 -5.73
CA ARG A 21 25.31 -2.72 -5.97
C ARG A 21 25.06 -1.86 -7.21
N GLY A 22 25.31 -0.56 -7.11
CA GLY A 22 25.15 0.40 -8.22
C GLY A 22 23.79 1.12 -8.28
N THR A 23 22.78 0.70 -7.51
CA THR A 23 21.45 1.35 -7.47
C THR A 23 21.31 2.40 -6.37
N GLY A 24 22.41 2.81 -5.74
CA GLY A 24 22.42 3.67 -4.55
C GLY A 24 21.67 4.99 -4.72
N HIS A 25 21.67 5.57 -5.91
CA HIS A 25 21.01 6.83 -6.24
C HIS A 25 19.48 6.71 -6.40
N PHE A 26 18.95 5.48 -6.50
CA PHE A 26 17.51 5.21 -6.48
C PHE A 26 17.00 4.76 -5.12
N ARG A 27 17.87 4.74 -4.09
CA ARG A 27 17.46 4.34 -2.75
C ARG A 27 16.47 5.33 -2.18
N LEU A 28 15.42 4.78 -1.57
CA LEU A 28 14.49 5.50 -0.72
C LEU A 28 14.19 4.63 0.50
N GLY A 29 13.77 5.27 1.60
CA GLY A 29 13.33 4.53 2.77
C GLY A 29 12.02 3.79 2.52
N LEU A 30 11.74 2.72 3.28
CA LEU A 30 10.49 1.98 3.14
C LEU A 30 9.27 2.88 3.40
N ALA A 31 9.35 3.72 4.45
CA ALA A 31 8.30 4.68 4.79
C ALA A 31 8.05 5.70 3.68
N GLU A 32 9.11 6.19 3.03
CA GLU A 32 9.01 7.11 1.91
C GLU A 32 8.33 6.44 0.70
N GLY A 33 8.71 5.20 0.38
CA GLY A 33 8.07 4.44 -0.68
C GLY A 33 6.59 4.14 -0.39
N GLN A 34 6.25 3.82 0.86
CA GLN A 34 4.86 3.66 1.30
C GLN A 34 4.06 4.95 1.12
N ALA A 35 4.62 6.10 1.48
CA ALA A 35 3.99 7.41 1.30
C ALA A 35 3.75 7.74 -0.18
N LEU A 36 4.73 7.46 -1.04
CA LEU A 36 4.58 7.64 -2.49
C LEU A 36 3.44 6.77 -3.06
N VAL A 37 3.36 5.51 -2.65
CA VAL A 37 2.30 4.60 -3.10
C VAL A 37 0.94 5.00 -2.52
N ALA A 38 0.88 5.46 -1.27
CA ALA A 38 -0.34 6.00 -0.67
C ALA A 38 -0.88 7.19 -1.47
N ALA A 39 0.00 8.08 -1.94
CA ALA A 39 -0.41 9.23 -2.76
C ALA A 39 -0.97 8.85 -4.15
N LEU A 40 -0.70 7.63 -4.64
CA LEU A 40 -1.32 7.11 -5.86
C LEU A 40 -2.77 6.67 -5.61
N ARG A 41 -3.10 6.26 -4.38
CA ARG A 41 -4.46 5.89 -3.98
C ARG A 41 -5.35 7.14 -4.02
N GLY A 42 -6.58 6.97 -4.52
CA GLY A 42 -7.50 8.08 -4.77
C GLY A 42 -7.27 8.83 -6.10
N ARG A 43 -6.09 8.69 -6.72
CA ARG A 43 -5.81 9.26 -8.06
C ARG A 43 -6.01 8.24 -9.18
N LEU A 44 -5.80 6.96 -8.89
CA LEU A 44 -5.88 5.87 -9.87
C LEU A 44 -7.03 4.91 -9.54
N SER A 45 -7.68 4.39 -10.58
CA SER A 45 -8.66 3.31 -10.42
C SER A 45 -7.99 2.07 -9.82
N GLY A 46 -8.76 1.22 -9.12
CA GLY A 46 -8.22 0.02 -8.48
C GLY A 46 -7.44 -0.89 -9.44
N LEU A 47 -7.90 -1.02 -10.70
CA LEU A 47 -7.23 -1.79 -11.74
C LEU A 47 -5.84 -1.24 -12.14
N CYS A 48 -5.61 0.05 -11.91
CA CYS A 48 -4.35 0.72 -12.20
C CYS A 48 -3.39 0.71 -10.99
N GLN A 49 -3.81 0.22 -9.82
CA GLN A 49 -2.99 0.22 -8.61
C GLN A 49 -2.22 -1.09 -8.50
N PRO A 50 -0.87 -1.07 -8.64
CA PRO A 50 -0.06 -2.26 -8.42
C PRO A 50 0.05 -2.56 -6.92
N THR A 51 0.35 -3.82 -6.59
CA THR A 51 0.77 -4.19 -5.24
C THR A 51 2.22 -3.75 -5.04
N TYR A 52 2.48 -2.94 -4.01
CA TYR A 52 3.83 -2.52 -3.66
C TYR A 52 4.52 -3.61 -2.85
N VAL A 53 5.65 -4.12 -3.35
CA VAL A 53 6.33 -5.30 -2.80
C VAL A 53 7.81 -5.03 -2.52
N LEU A 54 8.31 -5.70 -1.48
CA LEU A 54 9.72 -5.76 -1.14
C LEU A 54 10.21 -7.19 -1.41
N ASP A 55 11.32 -7.32 -2.14
CA ASP A 55 12.05 -8.58 -2.24
C ASP A 55 12.94 -8.74 -0.99
N ILE A 56 12.68 -9.76 -0.18
CA ILE A 56 13.43 -9.97 1.06
C ILE A 56 14.80 -10.60 0.71
N PRO A 57 15.93 -9.98 1.14
CA PRO A 57 17.26 -10.54 0.93
C PRO A 57 17.39 -11.95 1.51
N GLY A 58 18.09 -12.84 0.80
CA GLY A 58 18.24 -14.24 1.21
C GLY A 58 17.18 -15.19 0.64
N GLY A 59 16.33 -14.72 -0.28
CA GLY A 59 15.43 -15.60 -1.04
C GLY A 59 14.13 -15.95 -0.33
N PHE A 60 13.72 -15.19 0.69
CA PHE A 60 12.46 -15.39 1.41
C PHE A 60 11.20 -14.94 0.64
N GLY A 61 11.36 -14.52 -0.61
CA GLY A 61 10.28 -14.15 -1.50
C GLY A 61 9.90 -12.67 -1.45
N LYS A 62 8.75 -12.36 -2.07
CA LYS A 62 8.22 -11.01 -2.23
C LYS A 62 7.11 -10.79 -1.22
N THR A 63 7.21 -9.71 -0.45
CA THR A 63 6.22 -9.37 0.57
C THR A 63 5.54 -8.05 0.22
N PRO A 64 4.20 -7.98 0.24
CA PRO A 64 3.49 -6.72 0.15
C PRO A 64 3.86 -5.81 1.32
N VAL A 65 4.33 -4.61 1.01
CA VAL A 65 4.75 -3.61 1.99
C VAL A 65 4.06 -2.29 1.74
N GLY A 66 2.85 -2.34 1.18
CA GLY A 66 2.01 -1.17 0.94
C GLY A 66 1.69 -0.38 2.22
N PRO A 67 1.17 0.85 2.07
CA PRO A 67 0.67 1.63 3.19
C PRO A 67 -0.43 0.87 3.97
N SER A 68 -0.39 0.98 5.30
CA SER A 68 -1.46 0.54 6.19
C SER A 68 -2.48 1.66 6.39
N TYR A 69 -3.76 1.31 6.32
CA TYR A 69 -4.87 2.23 6.54
C TYR A 69 -5.67 1.88 7.79
N VAL A 70 -5.24 0.87 8.54
CA VAL A 70 -5.94 0.36 9.72
C VAL A 70 -5.04 0.58 10.92
N THR A 71 -5.56 1.29 11.91
CA THR A 71 -4.91 1.49 13.21
C THR A 71 -5.81 0.88 14.29
N PRO A 72 -5.37 -0.15 15.02
CA PRO A 72 -6.15 -0.71 16.13
C PRO A 72 -6.50 0.37 17.16
N LEU A 73 -7.69 0.28 17.75
CA LEU A 73 -8.05 1.16 18.86
C LEU A 73 -7.51 0.58 20.18
N PRO A 74 -6.82 1.39 21.02
CA PRO A 74 -6.32 0.89 22.30
C PRO A 74 -7.47 0.41 23.20
N GLY A 75 -7.39 -0.85 23.65
CA GLY A 75 -8.37 -1.44 24.56
C GLY A 75 -9.67 -1.93 23.90
N ASP A 76 -9.73 -1.96 22.57
CA ASP A 76 -10.89 -2.47 21.83
C ASP A 76 -10.41 -3.30 20.62
N ASP A 77 -10.35 -4.63 20.80
CA ASP A 77 -9.88 -5.56 19.76
C ASP A 77 -10.88 -5.72 18.61
N GLU A 78 -12.12 -5.27 18.79
CA GLU A 78 -13.21 -5.38 17.81
C GLU A 78 -13.37 -4.09 16.97
N LYS A 79 -12.61 -3.04 17.29
CA LYS A 79 -12.66 -1.75 16.58
C LYS A 79 -11.28 -1.26 16.14
N ALA A 80 -11.27 -0.56 15.03
CA ALA A 80 -10.09 0.10 14.48
C ALA A 80 -10.44 1.46 13.88
N LEU A 81 -9.45 2.35 13.79
CA LEU A 81 -9.51 3.52 12.93
C LEU A 81 -9.08 3.12 11.53
N VAL A 82 -9.97 3.32 10.56
CA VAL A 82 -9.71 3.14 9.14
C VAL A 82 -9.55 4.51 8.50
N GLU A 83 -8.42 4.74 7.83
CA GLU A 83 -8.15 5.95 7.07
C GLU A 83 -8.59 5.79 5.60
N ASP A 84 -9.40 6.72 5.10
CA ASP A 84 -9.80 6.74 3.69
C ASP A 84 -8.75 7.40 2.79
N TYR A 85 -8.99 7.39 1.47
CA TYR A 85 -8.04 7.96 0.50
C TYR A 85 -7.88 9.48 0.59
N GLN A 86 -8.73 10.17 1.36
CA GLN A 86 -8.66 11.60 1.62
C GLN A 86 -8.02 11.90 2.98
N GLY A 87 -7.54 10.89 3.70
CA GLY A 87 -6.92 11.02 5.02
C GLY A 87 -7.92 11.15 6.17
N ARG A 88 -9.22 10.95 5.93
CA ARG A 88 -10.22 11.00 7.00
C ARG A 88 -10.23 9.67 7.74
N LYS A 89 -10.35 9.73 9.06
CA LYS A 89 -10.36 8.55 9.95
C LYS A 89 -11.79 8.20 10.35
N HIS A 90 -12.12 6.93 10.22
CA HIS A 90 -13.43 6.35 10.50
C HIS A 90 -13.28 5.25 11.53
N VAL A 91 -14.08 5.26 12.59
CA VAL A 91 -14.15 4.11 13.49
C VAL A 91 -14.90 3.01 12.75
N TYR A 92 -14.27 1.84 12.62
CA TYR A 92 -14.83 0.65 12.01
C TYR A 92 -14.73 -0.50 13.00
N GLY A 93 -15.80 -1.28 13.14
CA GLY A 93 -15.81 -2.46 14.00
C GLY A 93 -17.14 -3.19 13.97
N THR A 94 -17.22 -4.29 14.69
CA THR A 94 -18.35 -5.23 14.67
C THR A 94 -19.56 -4.80 15.50
N ALA A 95 -19.56 -3.58 16.06
CA ALA A 95 -20.71 -3.03 16.78
C ALA A 95 -21.82 -2.62 15.78
N GLU A 96 -22.75 -3.56 15.60
CA GLU A 96 -24.07 -3.48 14.97
C GLU A 96 -24.27 -2.40 13.89
N ALA A 97 -24.39 -2.84 12.65
CA ALA A 97 -25.22 -2.16 11.66
C ALA A 97 -26.66 -2.07 12.24
N SER A 98 -26.94 -0.99 12.97
CA SER A 98 -28.28 -0.71 13.47
C SER A 98 -29.15 -0.22 12.31
N GLY A 99 -30.13 -1.03 11.93
CA GLY A 99 -31.40 -0.61 11.29
C GLY A 99 -31.34 -0.23 9.82
#